data_AF-K2Q8C2-F1
#
_entry.id   AF-K2Q8C2-F1
#
_cell.length_a   1.000
_cell.length_b   1.000
_cell.length_c   1.000
_cell.angle_alpha   90.00
_cell.angle_beta   90.00
_cell.angle_gamma   90.00
#
_symmetry.space_group_name_H-M   'P 1'
#
loop_
_entity.id
_entity.type
_entity.pdbx_description
1 polymer ?
#
loop_
_entity_poly.entity_id
_entity_poly.type
_entity_poly.pdbx_seq_one_letter_code
_entity_poly.pdbx_strand_id
1 'polypeptide(L)'
;MADQHLKATDWMMVRQMMNAAIDFCEKVEASGCRESDRAATTIANGQAVSVQDVLTSAWTYPEAMRYAIIRQRHESDDDLAFVRDTARILTAMAAACAELCGSKAGTAEAAGVAKMLRWFEAHAGETLTAALATRSQKQ
;
A
#
# COMPACT_ATOMS: atom_id res chain seq x y z
N MET A 1 -27.19 -20.94 10.06
CA MET A 1 -25.87 -20.45 9.64
C MET A 1 -25.75 -19.03 10.12
N ALA A 2 -24.80 -18.74 11.01
CA ALA A 2 -24.59 -17.39 11.49
C ALA A 2 -24.08 -16.53 10.33
N ASP A 3 -24.76 -15.41 10.10
CA ASP A 3 -24.33 -14.36 9.19
C ASP A 3 -22.98 -13.82 9.69
N GLN A 4 -21.89 -14.26 9.08
CA GLN A 4 -20.54 -13.89 9.47
C GLN A 4 -20.29 -12.48 8.96
N HIS A 5 -20.71 -11.49 9.75
CA HIS A 5 -20.46 -10.08 9.46
C HIS A 5 -18.94 -9.89 9.31
N LEU A 6 -18.48 -9.46 8.12
CA LEU A 6 -17.07 -9.21 7.88
C LEU A 6 -16.58 -8.18 8.91
N LYS A 7 -15.59 -8.56 9.74
CA LYS A 7 -14.87 -7.60 10.59
C LYS A 7 -14.36 -6.46 9.71
N ALA A 8 -14.75 -5.23 10.06
CA ALA A 8 -14.38 -4.03 9.34
C ALA A 8 -12.86 -3.82 9.41
N THR A 9 -12.25 -3.57 8.25
CA THR A 9 -10.85 -3.15 8.18
C THR A 9 -10.71 -1.74 8.76
N ASP A 10 -9.69 -1.50 9.58
CA ASP A 10 -9.26 -0.14 9.91
C ASP A 10 -8.60 0.49 8.68
N TRP A 11 -9.43 1.08 7.83
CA TRP A 11 -8.99 1.76 6.61
C TRP A 11 -8.16 3.02 6.88
N MET A 12 -8.28 3.61 8.07
CA MET A 12 -7.47 4.78 8.44
C MET A 12 -6.03 4.36 8.67
N MET A 13 -5.78 3.28 9.41
CA MET A 13 -4.44 2.73 9.59
C MET A 13 -3.82 2.31 8.25
N VAL A 14 -4.58 1.65 7.36
CA VAL A 14 -4.08 1.27 6.03
C VAL A 14 -3.66 2.50 5.21
N ARG A 15 -4.46 3.57 5.20
CA ARG A 15 -4.09 4.83 4.53
C ARG A 15 -2.86 5.46 5.14
N GLN A 16 -2.74 5.46 6.48
CA GLN A 16 -1.56 6.01 7.16
C GLN A 16 -0.29 5.25 6.78
N MET A 17 -0.33 3.92 6.75
CA MET A 17 0.82 3.10 6.33
C MET A 17 1.28 3.44 4.91
N MET A 18 0.33 3.51 3.96
CA MET A 18 0.63 3.81 2.56
C MET A 18 1.11 5.25 2.37
N ASN A 19 0.46 6.23 3.01
CA ASN A 19 0.88 7.63 2.94
C ASN A 19 2.28 7.83 3.53
N ALA A 20 2.59 7.20 4.68
CA ALA A 20 3.93 7.29 5.27
C ALA A 20 5.03 6.77 4.33
N ALA A 21 4.74 5.71 3.57
CA ALA A 21 5.67 5.21 2.55
C ALA A 21 5.79 6.19 1.37
N ILE A 22 4.68 6.74 0.87
CA ILE A 22 4.66 7.73 -0.21
C ILE A 22 5.44 8.99 0.21
N ASP A 23 5.14 9.56 1.38
CA ASP A 23 5.80 10.75 1.93
C ASP A 23 7.31 10.57 2.04
N PHE A 24 7.76 9.36 2.42
CA PHE A 24 9.19 9.04 2.47
C PHE A 24 9.81 8.99 1.07
N CYS A 25 9.15 8.33 0.10
CA CYS A 25 9.61 8.31 -1.29
C CYS A 25 9.71 9.73 -1.88
N GLU A 26 8.69 10.56 -1.69
CA GLU A 26 8.69 11.97 -2.12
C GLU A 26 9.84 12.75 -1.48
N LYS A 27 10.12 12.51 -0.19
CA LYS A 27 11.24 13.15 0.51
C LYS A 27 12.60 12.73 -0.04
N VAL A 28 12.78 11.46 -0.41
CA VAL A 28 14.01 10.96 -1.07
C VAL A 28 14.21 11.64 -2.42
N GLU A 29 13.15 11.78 -3.21
CA GLU A 29 13.21 12.48 -4.50
C GLU A 29 13.50 13.98 -4.32
N ALA A 30 12.80 14.63 -3.39
CA ALA A 30 12.95 16.07 -3.11
C ALA A 30 14.33 16.42 -2.53
N SER A 31 15.01 15.49 -1.87
CA SER A 31 16.37 15.72 -1.36
C SER A 31 17.42 15.74 -2.47
N GLY A 32 17.06 15.35 -3.70
CA GLY A 32 18.00 15.20 -4.81
C GLY A 32 19.01 14.09 -4.59
N CYS A 33 18.68 13.08 -3.76
CA CYS A 33 19.57 11.97 -3.41
C CYS A 33 20.07 11.27 -4.68
N ARG A 34 21.39 11.21 -4.85
CA ARG A 34 22.03 10.50 -5.97
C ARG A 34 22.60 9.17 -5.50
N GLU A 35 22.89 8.31 -6.46
CA GLU A 35 23.58 7.04 -6.22
C GLU A 35 24.93 7.25 -5.50
N SER A 36 25.65 8.32 -5.82
CA SER A 36 26.92 8.69 -5.18
C SER A 36 26.78 9.04 -3.70
N ASP A 37 25.59 9.41 -3.25
CA ASP A 37 25.34 9.90 -1.89
C ASP A 37 25.05 8.75 -0.93
N ARG A 38 24.93 7.51 -1.42
CA ARG A 38 24.61 6.32 -0.62
C ARG A 38 25.54 6.06 0.55
N ALA A 39 26.82 6.45 0.42
CA ALA A 39 27.83 6.31 1.47
C ALA A 39 27.86 7.46 2.48
N ALA A 40 27.10 8.55 2.25
CA ALA A 40 27.01 9.64 3.21
C ALA A 40 26.36 9.14 4.51
N THR A 41 26.89 9.58 5.65
CA THR A 41 26.47 9.09 6.97
C THR A 41 25.93 10.20 7.85
N THR A 42 25.05 9.81 8.77
CA THR A 42 24.58 10.61 9.90
C THR A 42 24.62 9.77 11.17
N ILE A 43 24.48 10.40 12.34
CA ILE A 43 24.33 9.68 13.61
C ILE A 43 22.84 9.57 13.94
N ALA A 44 22.33 8.35 14.05
CA ALA A 44 20.98 8.04 14.51
C ALA A 44 21.06 7.08 15.69
N ASN A 45 20.41 7.42 16.81
CA ASN A 45 20.45 6.64 18.05
C ASN A 45 21.87 6.25 18.50
N GLY A 46 22.85 7.14 18.31
CA GLY A 46 24.25 6.91 18.67
C GLY A 46 25.02 5.98 17.72
N GLN A 47 24.41 5.53 16.63
CA GLN A 47 25.06 4.71 15.60
C GLN A 47 25.25 5.52 14.30
N ALA A 48 26.38 5.31 13.63
CA ALA A 48 26.57 5.82 12.28
C ALA A 48 25.66 5.04 11.32
N VAL A 49 24.84 5.76 10.57
CA VAL A 49 23.87 5.20 9.61
C VAL A 49 24.09 5.90 8.27
N SER A 50 24.26 5.12 7.21
CA SER A 50 24.41 5.64 5.86
C SER A 50 23.05 5.89 5.19
N VAL A 51 23.05 6.69 4.12
CA VAL A 51 21.88 6.83 3.24
C VAL A 51 21.44 5.46 2.71
N GLN A 52 22.39 4.59 2.35
CA GLN A 52 22.09 3.22 1.93
C GLN A 52 21.36 2.43 3.01
N ASP A 53 21.76 2.55 4.28
CA ASP A 53 21.11 1.85 5.40
C ASP A 53 19.67 2.33 5.61
N VAL A 54 19.44 3.65 5.50
CA VAL A 54 18.10 4.25 5.62
C VAL A 54 17.20 3.73 4.50
N LEU A 55 17.65 3.81 3.25
CA LEU A 55 16.87 3.35 2.10
C LEU A 55 16.62 1.83 2.18
N THR A 56 17.64 1.05 2.54
CA THR A 56 17.51 -0.40 2.72
C THR A 56 16.49 -0.76 3.78
N SER A 57 16.50 -0.05 4.90
CA SER A 57 15.50 -0.22 5.94
C SER A 57 14.11 0.13 5.44
N ALA A 58 13.96 1.18 4.64
CA ALA A 58 12.66 1.61 4.13
C ALA A 58 11.96 0.55 3.25
N TRP A 59 12.69 -0.24 2.46
CA TRP A 59 12.09 -1.32 1.66
C TRP A 59 12.09 -2.71 2.33
N THR A 60 12.88 -2.93 3.38
CA THR A 60 12.91 -4.23 4.11
C THR A 60 12.03 -4.23 5.36
N TYR A 61 11.94 -3.13 6.10
CA TYR A 61 11.15 -3.05 7.32
C TYR A 61 9.64 -3.34 7.14
N PRO A 62 8.99 -2.96 6.03
CA PRO A 62 7.59 -3.36 5.78
C PRO A 62 7.36 -4.87 5.80
N GLU A 63 8.36 -5.68 5.44
CA GLU A 63 8.27 -7.15 5.55
C GLU A 63 8.24 -7.60 7.03
N ALA A 64 9.10 -7.03 7.87
CA ALA A 64 9.07 -7.31 9.30
C ALA A 64 7.73 -6.92 9.93
N MET A 65 7.18 -5.75 9.55
CA MET A 65 5.86 -5.30 9.97
C MET A 65 4.75 -6.27 9.53
N ARG A 66 4.81 -6.78 8.29
CA ARG A 66 3.88 -7.79 7.79
C ARG A 66 3.91 -9.06 8.65
N TYR A 67 5.09 -9.57 8.97
CA TYR A 67 5.20 -10.76 9.83
C TYR A 67 4.69 -10.51 11.25
N ALA A 68 4.93 -9.33 11.81
CA ALA A 68 4.40 -8.94 13.11
C ALA A 68 2.86 -8.95 13.12
N ILE A 69 2.21 -8.39 12.08
CA ILE A 69 0.75 -8.40 11.94
C ILE A 69 0.21 -9.84 11.86
N ILE A 70 0.85 -10.71 11.08
CA ILE A 70 0.43 -12.11 10.95
C ILE A 70 0.57 -12.84 12.29
N ARG A 71 1.70 -12.67 12.97
CA ARG A 71 1.94 -13.29 14.28
C ARG A 71 0.94 -12.82 15.32
N GLN A 72 0.69 -11.51 15.40
CA GLN A 72 -0.26 -10.94 16.34
C GLN A 72 -1.68 -11.49 16.14
N ARG A 73 -2.09 -11.70 14.89
CA ARG A 73 -3.38 -12.34 14.57
C ARG A 73 -3.44 -13.77 15.05
N HIS A 74 -2.39 -14.54 14.78
CA HIS A 74 -2.29 -15.92 15.24
C HIS A 74 -2.34 -16.02 16.77
N GLU A 75 -1.57 -15.18 17.46
CA GLU A 75 -1.56 -15.10 18.93
C GLU A 75 -2.92 -14.69 19.52
N SER A 76 -3.75 -14.01 18.73
CA SER A 76 -5.10 -13.57 19.13
C SER A 76 -6.22 -14.51 18.63
N ASP A 77 -5.88 -15.67 18.07
CA ASP A 77 -6.83 -16.61 17.42
C ASP A 77 -7.72 -15.93 16.36
N ASP A 78 -7.17 -14.95 15.64
CA ASP A 78 -7.85 -14.16 14.59
C ASP A 78 -7.18 -14.37 13.21
N ASP A 79 -6.73 -15.58 12.96
CA ASP A 79 -6.16 -15.97 11.67
C ASP A 79 -7.21 -15.87 10.55
N LEU A 80 -6.79 -15.33 9.41
CA LEU A 80 -7.62 -15.30 8.22
C LEU A 80 -7.38 -16.57 7.40
N ALA A 81 -8.42 -17.38 7.19
CA ALA A 81 -8.35 -18.59 6.38
C ALA A 81 -7.97 -18.32 4.91
N PHE A 82 -8.27 -17.12 4.39
CA PHE A 82 -7.98 -16.73 3.02
C PHE A 82 -7.53 -15.27 2.93
N VAL A 83 -6.72 -14.96 1.92
CA VAL A 83 -6.39 -13.58 1.56
C VAL A 83 -7.67 -12.90 1.03
N ARG A 84 -8.11 -11.84 1.71
CA ARG A 84 -9.30 -11.06 1.32
C ARG A 84 -9.07 -10.37 -0.03
N ASP A 85 -10.11 -10.28 -0.86
CA ASP A 85 -10.03 -9.61 -2.17
C ASP A 85 -9.63 -8.13 -2.05
N THR A 86 -10.03 -7.46 -0.97
CA THR A 86 -9.59 -6.09 -0.68
C THR A 86 -8.07 -5.97 -0.50
N ALA A 87 -7.41 -6.97 0.11
CA ALA A 87 -5.95 -7.00 0.23
C ALA A 87 -5.28 -7.25 -1.12
N ARG A 88 -5.88 -8.09 -1.97
CA ARG A 88 -5.42 -8.34 -3.35
C ARG A 88 -5.48 -7.08 -4.19
N ILE A 89 -6.58 -6.32 -4.09
CA ILE A 89 -6.76 -5.03 -4.78
C ILE A 89 -5.66 -4.04 -4.38
N LEU A 90 -5.40 -3.88 -3.07
CA LEU A 90 -4.35 -2.98 -2.60
C LEU A 90 -2.96 -3.37 -3.09
N THR A 91 -2.64 -4.67 -3.05
CA THR A 91 -1.33 -5.17 -3.51
C THR A 91 -1.14 -4.93 -5.00
N ALA A 92 -2.17 -5.20 -5.81
CA ALA A 92 -2.13 -4.96 -7.25
C ALA A 92 -2.00 -3.45 -7.58
N MET A 93 -2.70 -2.59 -6.83
CA MET A 93 -2.57 -1.13 -7.01
C MET A 93 -1.18 -0.65 -6.60
N ALA A 94 -0.62 -1.14 -5.48
CA ALA A 94 0.73 -0.79 -5.06
C ALA A 94 1.79 -1.20 -6.10
N ALA A 95 1.64 -2.38 -6.72
CA ALA A 95 2.50 -2.80 -7.82
C ALA A 95 2.37 -1.88 -9.05
N ALA A 96 1.16 -1.47 -9.42
CA ALA A 96 0.95 -0.52 -10.51
C ALA A 96 1.54 0.87 -10.20
N CYS A 97 1.45 1.34 -8.95
CA CYS A 97 2.09 2.57 -8.51
C CYS A 97 3.62 2.49 -8.60
N ALA A 98 4.21 1.34 -8.29
CA ALA A 98 5.67 1.16 -8.35
C ALA A 98 6.24 1.38 -9.76
N GLU A 99 5.49 1.03 -10.81
CA GLU A 99 5.87 1.29 -12.21
C GLU A 99 5.93 2.79 -12.55
N LEU A 100 5.29 3.65 -11.75
CA LEU A 100 5.34 5.11 -11.92
C LEU A 100 6.49 5.77 -11.14
N CYS A 101 7.11 5.08 -10.18
CA CYS A 101 8.25 5.63 -9.44
C CYS A 101 9.42 5.95 -10.37
N GLY A 102 9.95 7.17 -10.31
CA GLY A 102 11.00 7.65 -11.21
C GLY A 102 10.55 7.96 -12.65
N SER A 103 9.27 7.81 -12.97
CA SER A 103 8.72 8.24 -14.26
C SER A 103 8.63 9.78 -14.33
N LYS A 104 8.82 10.35 -15.53
CA LYS A 104 8.62 11.80 -15.71
C LYS A 104 7.13 12.13 -15.61
N ALA A 105 6.81 13.19 -14.88
CA ALA A 105 5.45 13.73 -14.83
C ALA A 105 4.97 14.13 -16.25
N GLY A 106 3.69 13.86 -16.57
CA GLY A 106 3.07 14.25 -17.84
C GLY A 106 3.40 13.35 -19.03
N THR A 107 3.98 12.17 -18.81
CA THR A 107 4.20 11.16 -19.83
C THR A 107 2.90 10.51 -20.31
N ALA A 108 2.91 9.87 -21.48
CA ALA A 108 1.72 9.24 -22.07
C ALA A 108 1.13 8.13 -21.18
N GLU A 109 2.00 7.47 -20.42
CA GLU A 109 1.70 6.49 -19.40
C GLU A 109 0.80 7.08 -18.30
N ALA A 110 1.09 8.30 -17.81
CA ALA A 110 0.29 8.97 -16.80
C ALA A 110 -1.14 9.30 -17.28
N ALA A 111 -1.29 9.68 -18.56
CA ALA A 111 -2.61 9.93 -19.15
C ALA A 111 -3.44 8.65 -19.30
N GLY A 112 -2.80 7.54 -19.70
CA GLY A 112 -3.42 6.22 -19.76
C GLY A 112 -3.86 5.72 -18.38
N VAL A 113 -2.99 5.86 -17.38
CA VAL A 113 -3.27 5.47 -15.98
C VAL A 113 -4.42 6.28 -15.39
N ALA A 114 -4.50 7.59 -15.64
CA ALA A 114 -5.61 8.42 -15.16
C ALA A 114 -6.99 7.91 -15.65
N LYS A 115 -7.07 7.35 -16.86
CA LYS A 115 -8.30 6.72 -17.35
C LYS A 115 -8.62 5.43 -16.61
N MET A 116 -7.62 4.60 -16.32
CA MET A 116 -7.79 3.36 -15.56
C MET A 116 -8.19 3.65 -14.10
N LEU A 117 -7.62 4.68 -13.48
CA LEU A 117 -7.96 5.10 -12.13
C LEU A 117 -9.43 5.56 -12.00
N ARG A 118 -9.94 6.30 -12.99
CA ARG A 118 -11.37 6.72 -13.01
C ARG A 118 -12.37 5.57 -12.93
N TRP A 119 -11.98 4.37 -13.38
CA TRP A 119 -12.84 3.19 -13.20
C TRP A 119 -13.02 2.85 -11.72
N PHE A 120 -11.96 2.90 -10.91
CA PHE A 120 -12.06 2.70 -9.45
C PHE A 120 -12.88 3.80 -8.78
N GLU A 121 -12.66 5.06 -9.18
CA GLU A 121 -13.27 6.24 -8.54
C GLU A 121 -14.76 6.38 -8.81
N ALA A 122 -15.20 6.07 -10.04
CA ALA A 122 -16.57 6.35 -10.48
C ALA A 122 -17.42 5.08 -10.77
N HIS A 123 -16.81 3.94 -11.11
CA HIS A 123 -17.58 2.82 -11.67
C HIS A 123 -17.55 1.56 -10.78
N ALA A 124 -16.41 1.23 -10.17
CA ALA A 124 -16.25 -0.03 -9.44
C ALA A 124 -17.22 -0.16 -8.25
N GLY A 125 -17.33 0.87 -7.42
CA GLY A 125 -18.22 0.88 -6.25
C GLY A 125 -19.70 0.88 -6.61
N GLU A 126 -20.09 1.65 -7.64
CA GLU A 126 -21.47 1.68 -8.14
C GLU A 126 -21.88 0.34 -8.72
N THR A 127 -21.02 -0.26 -9.55
CA THR A 127 -21.25 -1.58 -10.16
C THR A 127 -21.39 -2.66 -9.09
N LEU A 128 -20.52 -2.66 -8.07
CA LEU A 128 -20.63 -3.59 -6.94
C LEU A 128 -21.97 -3.42 -6.20
N THR A 129 -22.34 -2.18 -5.89
CA THR A 129 -23.59 -1.88 -5.17
C THR A 129 -24.81 -2.31 -5.97
N ALA A 130 -24.84 -1.99 -7.27
CA ALA A 130 -25.91 -2.39 -8.17
C ALA A 130 -26.04 -3.92 -8.28
N ALA A 131 -24.91 -4.63 -8.43
CA ALA A 131 -24.90 -6.09 -8.48
C ALA A 131 -25.47 -6.71 -7.19
N LEU A 132 -25.08 -6.19 -6.02
CA LEU A 132 -25.60 -6.65 -4.73
C LEU A 132 -27.10 -6.36 -4.56
N ALA A 133 -27.59 -5.22 -5.05
CA ALA A 133 -29.02 -4.88 -5.00
C ALA A 133 -29.89 -5.86 -5.82
N THR A 134 -29.39 -6.38 -6.95
CA THR A 134 -30.12 -7.38 -7.75
C THR A 134 -30.28 -8.73 -7.06
N ARG A 135 -29.39 -9.08 -6.11
CA ARG A 135 -29.48 -10.29 -5.29
C ARG A 135 -30.66 -10.19 -4.31
N SER A 136 -30.87 -9.03 -3.70
CA SER A 136 -31.97 -8.80 -2.75
C SER A 136 -33.36 -8.79 -3.42
N GLN A 137 -33.44 -8.65 -4.74
CA GLN A 137 -34.69 -8.73 -5.50
C GLN A 137 -35.05 -10.15 -5.98
N LYS A 138 -34.10 -11.11 -5.89
CA LYS A 138 -34.28 -12.51 -6.31
C LYS A 138 -34.43 -13.48 -5.12
N GLN A 139 -34.50 -12.97 -3.89
CA GLN A 139 -34.87 -13.71 -2.68
C GLN A 139 -36.29 -13.34 -2.28
#